data_AF-A0A2A2K321-F1
#
_entry.id   AF-A0A2A2K321-F1
#
_cell.length_a   1.000
_cell.length_b   1.000
_cell.length_c   1.000
_cell.angle_alpha   90.00
_cell.angle_beta   90.00
_cell.angle_gamma   90.00
#
_symmetry.space_group_name_H-M   'P 1'
#
loop_
_entity.id
_entity.type
_entity.pdbx_description
1 polymer ?
#
loop_
_entity_poly.entity_id
_entity_poly.type
_entity_poly.pdbx_seq_one_letter_code
_entity_poly.pdbx_strand_id
1 'polypeptide(L)'
;MMGPACRGGRGGASRRTIEAVLPADHLLRRIDRCLDTAELREALADHYSARGRPSIDPELLIRMILIGRIYAITSERRLCEELRYNIAYRWFCRLAPADKVPHHSTFSKNRHGRFRDAGVFRQLFEATVRRCIEQGLVGGKDAAIDASFIEADACWQRKTVPGYLPYVANAGRPVREWLSDQGCVITKPGGSKDFDGVSRTDPAAAWSARPGRARFGYALNALVDTPSGVALDVEATPARFAEEVDAGRVMLERSADRFDYHPKRVAADKAYGSAGFLGFVRDQGAIPHIPVIDRTQQTKGKLPRTAFSYDCDTDSFTCPIGKVLRHYAFHPPTGVHRYAADARDCEGCVLRKGCTKARRRTLVRLDNEDARDLARAELKTGLFKRSMRLRRGVERFFANAKGKHGMRRLHLRGIRGAEEEFLICAAVMNLMILARPQRLTGKPRRGRPTAHPSPRACCGKSRLRALRDKLALELGKGGKDAKREASVGSRGVDLRAGACQHLQANATFPERLGRDDQMSEVASKAVELPEDQCIAGLQRLQTSRQARASIVPTRREVFINPRRINAGSE
;
A
#
# COMPACT_ATOMS: atom_id res chain seq x y z
N MET A 1 2.29 36.98 -4.58
CA MET A 1 2.44 36.51 -5.97
C MET A 1 3.02 35.10 -6.00
N MET A 2 2.65 34.28 -6.99
CA MET A 2 3.43 33.08 -7.34
C MET A 2 4.84 33.49 -7.75
N GLY A 3 5.84 32.62 -7.56
CA GLY A 3 7.18 32.87 -8.08
C GLY A 3 7.15 33.02 -9.61
N PRO A 4 8.03 33.84 -10.21
CA PRO A 4 8.22 33.79 -11.65
C PRO A 4 8.60 32.36 -12.03
N ALA A 5 7.94 31.83 -13.07
CA ALA A 5 8.12 30.45 -13.46
C ALA A 5 9.59 30.14 -13.78
N CYS A 6 10.05 28.95 -13.43
CA CYS A 6 11.30 28.36 -13.93
C CYS A 6 11.31 28.06 -15.45
N ARG A 7 10.47 28.77 -16.24
CA ARG A 7 10.73 29.09 -17.64
C ARG A 7 12.12 29.72 -17.71
N GLY A 8 13.11 28.94 -18.16
CA GLY A 8 14.50 29.37 -18.20
C GLY A 8 14.63 30.72 -18.89
N GLY A 9 14.94 31.77 -18.12
CA GLY A 9 15.07 33.13 -18.63
C GLY A 9 16.12 33.17 -19.73
N ARG A 10 15.97 34.10 -20.69
CA ARG A 10 16.84 34.18 -21.88
C ARG A 10 18.27 34.68 -21.59
N GLY A 11 18.77 34.51 -20.35
CA GLY A 11 20.19 34.51 -20.01
C GLY A 11 20.90 33.29 -20.62
N GLY A 12 20.96 33.27 -21.96
CA GLY A 12 21.22 32.08 -22.77
C GLY A 12 22.60 31.45 -22.61
N ALA A 13 23.55 32.14 -21.95
CA ALA A 13 24.85 31.57 -21.62
C ALA A 13 24.72 30.44 -20.58
N SER A 14 24.31 30.79 -19.35
CA SER A 14 24.44 29.91 -18.18
C SER A 14 23.84 28.51 -18.35
N ARG A 15 22.63 28.40 -18.90
CA ARG A 15 21.99 27.09 -19.09
C ARG A 15 22.72 26.26 -20.15
N ARG A 16 23.15 26.88 -21.26
CA ARG A 16 23.93 26.24 -22.31
C ARG A 16 25.30 25.78 -21.80
N THR A 17 25.95 26.55 -20.93
CA THR A 17 27.21 26.15 -20.28
C THR A 17 27.04 24.87 -19.46
N ILE A 18 25.98 24.76 -18.64
CA ILE A 18 25.73 23.50 -17.90
C ILE A 18 25.33 22.36 -18.87
N GLU A 19 24.61 22.67 -19.94
CA GLU A 19 24.24 21.71 -20.98
C GLU A 19 25.39 21.27 -21.89
N ALA A 20 26.56 21.91 -21.83
CA ALA A 20 27.81 21.42 -22.41
C ALA A 20 28.52 20.41 -21.48
N VAL A 21 28.44 20.60 -20.16
CA VAL A 21 29.12 19.76 -19.15
C VAL A 21 28.35 18.48 -18.82
N LEU A 22 27.02 18.52 -18.80
CA LEU A 22 26.19 17.38 -18.39
C LEU A 22 25.94 16.40 -19.55
N PRO A 23 26.32 15.10 -19.50
CA PRO A 23 26.12 14.17 -20.61
C PRO A 23 24.66 14.06 -21.11
N ALA A 24 24.48 13.88 -22.42
CA ALA A 24 23.15 13.87 -23.07
C ALA A 24 22.23 12.72 -22.59
N ASP A 25 22.84 11.60 -22.18
CA ASP A 25 22.19 10.42 -21.62
C ASP A 25 22.10 10.45 -20.08
N HIS A 26 22.56 11.52 -19.42
CA HIS A 26 22.51 11.62 -17.96
C HIS A 26 21.09 11.41 -17.42
N LEU A 27 20.96 10.72 -16.29
CA LEU A 27 19.66 10.28 -15.75
C LEU A 27 18.66 11.44 -15.63
N LEU A 28 19.09 12.57 -15.07
CA LEU A 28 18.23 13.74 -14.90
C LEU A 28 17.76 14.34 -16.23
N ARG A 29 18.54 14.26 -17.33
CA ARG A 29 18.08 14.68 -18.68
C ARG A 29 17.03 13.75 -19.26
N ARG A 30 17.05 12.47 -18.89
CA ARG A 30 16.03 11.50 -19.31
C ARG A 30 14.75 11.66 -18.50
N ILE A 31 14.85 11.93 -17.20
CA ILE A 31 13.71 12.26 -16.34
C ILE A 31 13.08 13.61 -16.74
N ASP A 32 13.88 14.63 -17.05
CA ASP A 32 13.38 15.97 -17.43
C ASP A 32 12.54 15.98 -18.71
N ARG A 33 12.79 15.05 -19.65
CA ARG A 33 11.94 14.83 -20.84
C ARG A 33 10.61 14.09 -20.53
N CYS A 34 10.54 13.45 -19.38
CA CYS A 34 9.37 12.66 -18.94
C CYS A 34 8.53 13.40 -17.87
N LEU A 35 9.07 14.45 -17.25
CA LEU A 35 8.41 15.25 -16.23
C LEU A 35 7.67 16.42 -16.89
N ASP A 36 6.34 16.39 -16.84
CA ASP A 36 5.52 17.59 -17.06
C ASP A 36 5.23 18.29 -15.73
N THR A 37 5.08 19.61 -15.78
CA THR A 37 4.81 20.47 -14.61
C THR A 37 3.84 21.62 -14.92
N ALA A 38 3.23 21.66 -16.12
CA ALA A 38 2.26 22.68 -16.49
C ALA A 38 1.00 22.61 -15.61
N GLU A 39 0.36 21.43 -15.59
CA GLU A 39 -0.83 21.13 -14.76
C GLU A 39 -0.60 21.49 -13.27
N LEU A 40 0.59 21.14 -12.75
CA LEU A 40 0.97 21.38 -11.35
C LEU A 40 1.10 22.87 -11.01
N ARG A 41 1.32 23.73 -12.00
CA ARG A 41 1.33 25.19 -11.83
C ARG A 41 -0.09 25.75 -11.84
N GLU A 42 -0.94 25.25 -12.71
CA GLU A 42 -2.34 25.66 -12.86
C GLU A 42 -3.15 25.28 -11.62
N ALA A 43 -3.06 24.02 -11.18
CA ALA A 43 -3.66 23.54 -9.93
C ALA A 43 -3.15 24.26 -8.67
N LEU A 44 -2.03 24.97 -8.76
CA LEU A 44 -1.49 25.78 -7.67
C LEU A 44 -1.84 27.27 -7.79
N ALA A 45 -2.48 27.75 -8.87
CA ALA A 45 -2.68 29.18 -9.14
C ALA A 45 -3.38 29.91 -7.98
N ASP A 46 -4.54 29.41 -7.56
CA ASP A 46 -5.41 30.07 -6.57
C ASP A 46 -4.80 30.15 -5.17
N HIS A 47 -3.81 29.29 -4.87
CA HIS A 47 -3.08 29.31 -3.61
C HIS A 47 -2.05 30.47 -3.51
N TYR A 48 -1.99 31.38 -4.48
CA TYR A 48 -1.09 32.54 -4.47
C TYR A 48 -1.80 33.84 -4.84
N SER A 49 -1.95 34.74 -3.87
CA SER A 49 -2.40 36.11 -4.13
C SER A 49 -1.63 36.79 -5.27
N ALA A 50 -2.35 37.50 -6.14
CA ALA A 50 -1.79 38.29 -7.24
C ALA A 50 -0.95 39.52 -6.79
N ARG A 51 -0.85 39.80 -5.49
CA ARG A 51 -0.10 40.93 -4.92
C ARG A 51 0.96 40.47 -3.90
N GLY A 52 1.77 41.40 -3.41
CA GLY A 52 2.82 41.14 -2.41
C GLY A 52 4.03 40.34 -2.94
N ARG A 53 5.06 40.20 -2.10
CA ARG A 53 6.36 39.58 -2.44
C ARG A 53 6.18 38.25 -3.21
N PRO A 54 6.91 38.04 -4.33
CA PRO A 54 6.91 36.75 -5.01
C PRO A 54 7.36 35.62 -4.09
N SER A 55 6.63 34.50 -4.12
CA SER A 55 7.06 33.27 -3.46
C SER A 55 8.20 32.60 -4.22
N ILE A 56 8.77 31.53 -3.66
CA ILE A 56 9.61 30.61 -4.43
C ILE A 56 8.70 29.84 -5.40
N ASP A 57 9.20 29.59 -6.61
CA ASP A 57 8.47 28.89 -7.66
C ASP A 57 8.15 27.44 -7.26
N PRO A 58 6.90 26.96 -7.37
CA PRO A 58 6.56 25.59 -6.97
C PRO A 58 7.28 24.53 -7.81
N GLU A 59 7.52 24.77 -9.10
CA GLU A 59 8.22 23.83 -9.98
C GLU A 59 9.63 23.51 -9.45
N LEU A 60 10.39 24.54 -9.02
CA LEU A 60 11.69 24.41 -8.38
C LEU A 60 11.62 23.50 -7.13
N LEU A 61 10.64 23.72 -6.25
CA LEU A 61 10.50 22.93 -5.02
C LEU A 61 10.12 21.48 -5.30
N ILE A 62 9.25 21.23 -6.29
CA ILE A 62 8.89 19.88 -6.75
C ILE A 62 10.11 19.18 -7.35
N ARG A 63 10.89 19.85 -8.21
CA ARG A 63 12.14 19.33 -8.79
C ARG A 63 13.18 18.99 -7.72
N MET A 64 13.34 19.84 -6.69
CA MET A 64 14.20 19.54 -5.54
C MET A 64 13.73 18.27 -4.79
N ILE A 65 12.43 18.16 -4.50
CA ILE A 65 11.84 16.98 -3.84
C ILE A 65 12.07 15.70 -4.67
N LEU A 66 11.91 15.78 -6.00
CA LEU A 66 12.20 14.67 -6.91
C LEU A 66 13.68 14.24 -6.84
N ILE A 67 14.64 15.17 -6.88
CA ILE A 67 16.08 14.86 -6.67
C ILE A 67 16.28 14.14 -5.33
N GLY A 68 15.69 14.66 -4.26
CA GLY A 68 15.78 14.07 -2.93
C GLY A 68 15.34 12.60 -2.89
N ARG A 69 14.25 12.25 -3.59
CA ARG A 69 13.78 10.86 -3.69
C ARG A 69 14.55 10.01 -4.70
N ILE A 70 15.00 10.57 -5.83
CA ILE A 70 15.81 9.88 -6.85
C ILE A 70 17.12 9.36 -6.23
N TYR A 71 17.82 10.20 -5.46
CA TYR A 71 19.13 9.91 -4.87
C TYR A 71 19.08 9.56 -3.37
N ALA A 72 17.89 9.31 -2.82
CA ALA A 72 17.68 9.00 -1.39
C ALA A 72 18.31 10.00 -0.40
N ILE A 73 18.27 11.30 -0.71
CA ILE A 73 18.70 12.37 0.19
C ILE A 73 17.58 12.63 1.20
N THR A 74 17.66 11.95 2.34
CA THR A 74 16.64 11.89 3.42
C THR A 74 16.50 13.18 4.26
N SER A 75 17.25 14.24 3.93
CA SER A 75 17.30 15.49 4.70
C SER A 75 17.17 16.71 3.78
N GLU A 76 16.17 17.55 4.04
CA GLU A 76 15.94 18.79 3.28
C GLU A 76 17.08 19.81 3.44
N ARG A 77 17.83 19.75 4.55
CA ARG A 77 19.06 20.56 4.72
C ARG A 77 20.17 20.08 3.79
N ARG A 78 20.43 18.76 3.81
CA ARG A 78 21.40 18.13 2.92
C ARG A 78 21.03 18.34 1.46
N LEU A 79 19.75 18.27 1.10
CA LEU A 79 19.27 18.57 -0.25
C LEU A 79 19.59 20.02 -0.67
N CYS A 80 19.38 21.01 0.21
CA CYS A 80 19.78 22.40 -0.03
C CYS A 80 21.31 22.58 -0.12
N GLU A 81 22.11 21.78 0.60
CA GLU A 81 23.57 21.80 0.55
C GLU A 81 24.09 21.15 -0.74
N GLU A 82 23.61 19.96 -1.10
CA GLU A 82 23.94 19.24 -2.34
C GLU A 82 23.63 20.09 -3.59
N LEU A 83 22.55 20.90 -3.57
CA LEU A 83 22.26 21.85 -4.65
C LEU A 83 23.18 23.08 -4.72
N ARG A 84 24.05 23.32 -3.72
CA ARG A 84 25.14 24.32 -3.83
C ARG A 84 26.30 23.77 -4.65
N TYR A 85 26.60 22.48 -4.49
CA TYR A 85 27.80 21.85 -5.06
C TYR A 85 27.53 21.14 -6.39
N ASN A 86 26.37 20.49 -6.54
CA ASN A 86 26.09 19.60 -7.67
C ASN A 86 25.43 20.32 -8.85
N ILE A 87 26.21 20.55 -9.90
CA ILE A 87 25.78 21.25 -11.12
C ILE A 87 24.63 20.55 -11.87
N ALA A 88 24.54 19.21 -11.81
CA ALA A 88 23.48 18.43 -12.43
C ALA A 88 22.14 18.60 -11.69
N TYR A 89 22.19 18.73 -10.36
CA TYR A 89 21.01 19.00 -9.53
C TYR A 89 20.48 20.41 -9.81
N ARG A 90 21.38 21.40 -9.94
CA ARG A 90 21.01 22.77 -10.33
C ARG A 90 20.35 22.82 -11.71
N TRP A 91 20.92 22.12 -12.70
CA TRP A 91 20.34 22.01 -14.05
C TRP A 91 18.91 21.46 -14.03
N PHE A 92 18.69 20.34 -13.33
CA PHE A 92 17.37 19.72 -13.25
C PHE A 92 16.35 20.63 -12.55
N CYS A 93 16.79 21.38 -11.54
CA CYS A 93 16.01 22.40 -10.83
C CYS A 93 15.91 23.76 -11.55
N ARG A 94 16.42 23.89 -12.79
CA ARG A 94 16.42 25.13 -13.58
C ARG A 94 17.17 26.32 -12.97
N LEU A 95 18.12 26.06 -12.06
CA LEU A 95 18.95 27.09 -11.42
C LEU A 95 20.24 27.34 -12.22
N ALA A 96 20.55 28.60 -12.50
CA ALA A 96 21.87 29.06 -12.92
C ALA A 96 22.89 28.92 -11.75
N PRO A 97 24.21 28.89 -11.97
CA PRO A 97 25.20 28.76 -10.90
C PRO A 97 25.12 29.86 -9.83
N ALA A 98 24.79 31.10 -10.23
CA ALA A 98 24.67 32.25 -9.33
C ALA A 98 23.37 32.29 -8.48
N ASP A 99 22.36 31.48 -8.82
CA ASP A 99 21.05 31.55 -8.16
C ASP A 99 21.12 31.11 -6.68
N LYS A 100 20.38 31.81 -5.80
CA LYS A 100 20.31 31.46 -4.38
C LYS A 100 19.41 30.24 -4.18
N VAL A 101 19.99 29.14 -3.69
CA VAL A 101 19.23 27.92 -3.35
C VAL A 101 18.18 28.23 -2.27
N PRO A 102 16.92 27.77 -2.40
CA PRO A 102 15.90 27.92 -1.37
C PRO A 102 16.37 27.48 0.02
N HIS A 103 15.96 28.22 1.06
CA HIS A 103 16.22 27.80 2.44
C HIS A 103 15.30 26.63 2.83
N HIS A 104 15.84 25.63 3.53
CA HIS A 104 15.16 24.35 3.80
C HIS A 104 13.78 24.51 4.49
N SER A 105 13.59 25.53 5.33
CA SER A 105 12.29 25.83 5.97
C SER A 105 11.18 26.28 4.99
N THR A 106 11.48 26.39 3.70
CA THR A 106 10.47 26.62 2.66
C THR A 106 9.65 25.37 2.36
N PHE A 107 10.24 24.16 2.44
CA PHE A 107 9.53 22.92 2.11
C PHE A 107 8.35 22.68 3.05
N SER A 108 8.59 22.68 4.37
CA SER A 108 7.51 22.53 5.37
C SER A 108 6.43 23.61 5.25
N LYS A 109 6.78 24.86 4.93
CA LYS A 109 5.84 25.96 4.67
C LYS A 109 5.01 25.83 3.40
N ASN A 110 5.46 25.05 2.41
CA ASN A 110 4.66 24.71 1.22
C ASN A 110 3.78 23.49 1.48
N ARG A 111 4.39 22.49 2.13
CA ARG A 111 3.83 21.18 2.45
C ARG A 111 2.61 21.24 3.36
N HIS A 112 2.68 21.99 4.46
CA HIS A 112 1.60 22.07 5.46
C HIS A 112 0.49 23.09 5.10
N GLY A 113 0.31 23.34 3.80
CA GLY A 113 -0.68 24.23 3.20
C GLY A 113 -0.73 23.92 1.70
N ARG A 114 -0.75 24.94 0.84
CA ARG A 114 -0.78 24.89 -0.64
C ARG A 114 -0.48 23.56 -1.36
N PHE A 115 0.63 22.86 -1.07
CA PHE A 115 0.95 21.59 -1.75
C PHE A 115 0.04 20.42 -1.33
N ARG A 116 -0.37 20.39 -0.07
CA ARG A 116 -1.34 19.45 0.50
C ARG A 116 -2.76 19.86 0.15
N ASP A 117 -3.07 21.15 0.23
CA ASP A 117 -4.40 21.69 -0.04
C ASP A 117 -4.81 21.49 -1.52
N ALA A 118 -3.88 21.67 -2.46
CA ALA A 118 -4.10 21.38 -3.89
C ALA A 118 -3.84 19.91 -4.29
N GLY A 119 -3.44 19.03 -3.36
CA GLY A 119 -3.14 17.63 -3.66
C GLY A 119 -2.00 17.42 -4.67
N VAL A 120 -1.02 18.32 -4.73
CA VAL A 120 -0.02 18.43 -5.82
C VAL A 120 0.74 17.12 -6.08
N PHE A 121 1.08 16.37 -5.04
CA PHE A 121 1.81 15.11 -5.18
C PHE A 121 0.95 13.98 -5.75
N ARG A 122 -0.38 14.01 -5.53
CA ARG A 122 -1.34 13.09 -6.15
C ARG A 122 -1.44 13.39 -7.65
N GLN A 123 -1.60 14.67 -8.02
CA GLN A 123 -1.62 15.09 -9.42
C GLN A 123 -0.31 14.77 -10.17
N LEU A 124 0.84 15.05 -9.55
CA LEU A 124 2.17 14.70 -10.08
C LEU A 124 2.30 13.20 -10.32
N PHE A 125 1.83 12.37 -9.38
CA PHE A 125 1.82 10.93 -9.54
C PHE A 125 0.89 10.51 -10.69
N GLU A 126 -0.37 10.95 -10.70
CA GLU A 126 -1.36 10.65 -11.74
C GLU A 126 -0.87 11.05 -13.15
N ALA A 127 -0.18 12.19 -13.28
CA ALA A 127 0.46 12.61 -14.53
C ALA A 127 1.56 11.63 -15.01
N THR A 128 2.35 11.06 -14.10
CA THR A 128 3.32 9.99 -14.48
C THR A 128 2.62 8.70 -14.92
N VAL A 129 1.45 8.38 -14.36
CA VAL A 129 0.66 7.20 -14.75
C VAL A 129 0.04 7.40 -16.13
N ARG A 130 -0.61 8.54 -16.38
CA ARG A 130 -1.13 8.93 -17.70
C ARG A 130 -0.05 8.82 -18.78
N ARG A 131 1.12 9.41 -18.56
CA ARG A 131 2.27 9.34 -19.48
C ARG A 131 2.85 7.93 -19.66
N CYS A 132 2.67 7.02 -18.70
CA CYS A 132 2.99 5.59 -18.86
C CYS A 132 1.94 4.85 -19.70
N ILE A 133 0.66 5.23 -19.63
CA ILE A 133 -0.42 4.65 -20.44
C ILE A 133 -0.29 5.13 -21.89
N GLU A 134 -0.11 6.44 -22.10
CA GLU A 134 0.14 7.08 -23.42
C GLU A 134 1.30 6.42 -24.18
N GLN A 135 2.40 6.11 -23.49
CA GLN A 135 3.56 5.46 -24.10
C GLN A 135 3.40 3.92 -24.27
N GLY A 136 2.22 3.37 -24.01
CA GLY A 136 1.95 1.93 -24.12
C GLY A 136 2.78 1.08 -23.15
N LEU A 137 3.12 1.61 -21.97
CA LEU A 137 3.93 0.90 -20.99
C LEU A 137 3.09 -0.08 -20.17
N VAL A 138 1.86 0.30 -19.84
CA VAL A 138 0.91 -0.45 -19.02
C VAL A 138 0.28 -1.59 -19.82
N GLY A 139 0.26 -2.80 -19.27
CA GLY A 139 -0.21 -4.02 -19.94
C GLY A 139 -1.72 -4.26 -19.92
N GLY A 140 -2.47 -3.63 -18.99
CA GLY A 140 -3.94 -3.67 -18.93
C GLY A 140 -4.55 -5.04 -18.60
N LYS A 141 -3.77 -5.96 -18.02
CA LYS A 141 -4.14 -7.40 -17.98
C LYS A 141 -3.77 -8.15 -16.70
N ASP A 142 -2.66 -7.80 -16.07
CA ASP A 142 -2.06 -8.56 -14.98
C ASP A 142 -1.62 -7.60 -13.87
N ALA A 143 -2.55 -7.18 -13.00
CA ALA A 143 -2.27 -6.32 -11.86
C ALA A 143 -1.76 -7.14 -10.66
N ALA A 144 -0.97 -6.49 -9.78
CA ALA A 144 -0.69 -7.00 -8.44
C ALA A 144 -0.95 -5.94 -7.37
N ILE A 145 -1.47 -6.41 -6.23
CA ILE A 145 -1.67 -5.63 -5.00
C ILE A 145 -0.84 -6.29 -3.90
N ASP A 146 -0.10 -5.48 -3.16
CA ASP A 146 0.66 -5.91 -1.98
C ASP A 146 0.91 -4.69 -1.08
N ALA A 147 1.38 -4.93 0.15
CA ALA A 147 1.64 -3.91 1.15
C ALA A 147 3.05 -4.05 1.75
N SER A 148 3.73 -2.94 1.99
CA SER A 148 5.06 -2.95 2.60
C SER A 148 5.16 -2.04 3.82
N PHE A 149 5.50 -2.62 4.98
CA PHE A 149 5.75 -1.87 6.20
C PHE A 149 6.91 -0.87 6.01
N ILE A 150 6.66 0.41 6.29
CA ILE A 150 7.65 1.49 6.35
C ILE A 150 7.68 2.00 7.80
N GLU A 151 8.86 2.15 8.39
CA GLU A 151 8.97 2.68 9.76
C GLU A 151 8.60 4.18 9.79
N ALA A 152 7.87 4.63 10.80
CA ALA A 152 7.53 6.05 10.98
C ALA A 152 8.68 6.84 11.62
N ASP A 153 8.66 8.18 11.53
CA ASP A 153 9.53 9.01 12.38
C ASP A 153 9.00 9.14 13.82
N ALA A 154 8.85 7.99 14.48
CA ALA A 154 8.33 7.84 15.84
C ALA A 154 9.24 6.94 16.68
N CYS A 155 9.50 7.33 17.93
CA CYS A 155 10.27 6.49 18.85
C CYS A 155 9.37 5.42 19.49
N TRP A 156 9.74 4.15 19.31
CA TRP A 156 9.01 3.00 19.86
C TRP A 156 8.92 3.00 21.39
N GLN A 157 9.90 3.59 22.09
CA GLN A 157 9.89 3.77 23.55
C GLN A 157 8.90 4.84 24.02
N ARG A 158 8.43 5.74 23.13
CA ARG A 158 7.49 6.84 23.47
C ARG A 158 6.03 6.45 23.16
N LYS A 159 5.70 5.18 23.45
CA LYS A 159 4.35 4.62 23.43
C LYS A 159 3.52 5.19 24.58
N THR A 160 2.23 5.44 24.36
CA THR A 160 1.33 6.04 25.35
C THR A 160 -0.13 5.65 25.07
N VAL A 161 -1.05 5.92 26.00
CA VAL A 161 -2.48 5.69 25.77
C VAL A 161 -3.11 6.87 25.03
N PRO A 162 -4.06 6.66 24.10
CA PRO A 162 -4.69 7.74 23.32
C PRO A 162 -5.20 8.90 24.19
N GLY A 163 -5.84 8.58 25.32
CA GLY A 163 -6.40 9.58 26.23
C GLY A 163 -5.39 10.49 26.93
N TYR A 164 -4.09 10.22 26.85
CA TYR A 164 -3.05 11.12 27.36
C TYR A 164 -2.63 12.17 26.33
N LEU A 165 -2.90 11.98 25.03
CA LEU A 165 -2.44 12.87 23.96
C LEU A 165 -2.91 14.33 24.05
N PRO A 166 -4.15 14.66 24.45
CA PRO A 166 -4.58 16.06 24.64
C PRO A 166 -3.77 16.80 25.71
N TYR A 167 -3.25 16.07 26.70
CA TYR A 167 -2.48 16.59 27.83
C TYR A 167 -0.97 16.63 27.55
N VAL A 168 -0.51 16.21 26.37
CA VAL A 168 0.88 16.38 25.95
C VAL A 168 1.10 17.84 25.57
N ALA A 169 1.65 18.61 26.52
CA ALA A 169 2.07 19.99 26.29
C ALA A 169 2.94 20.10 25.02
N ASN A 170 2.64 21.10 24.18
CA ASN A 170 3.23 21.29 22.86
C ASN A 170 2.99 20.14 21.85
N ALA A 171 1.78 19.55 21.86
CA ALA A 171 1.33 18.57 20.87
C ALA A 171 1.62 19.02 19.42
N GLY A 172 2.43 18.24 18.70
CA GLY A 172 2.88 18.54 17.35
C GLY A 172 1.73 18.57 16.32
N ARG A 173 1.98 19.15 15.13
CA ARG A 173 0.99 19.20 14.04
C ARG A 173 0.35 17.82 13.71
N PRO A 174 1.09 16.69 13.65
CA PRO A 174 0.48 15.37 13.41
C PRO A 174 -0.48 14.91 14.52
N VAL A 175 -0.14 15.18 15.79
CA VAL A 175 -1.00 14.87 16.95
C VAL A 175 -2.30 15.68 16.88
N ARG A 176 -2.19 16.97 16.53
CA ARG A 176 -3.35 17.88 16.37
C ARG A 176 -4.16 17.64 15.11
N GLU A 177 -3.58 17.06 14.05
CA GLU A 177 -4.32 16.57 12.88
C GLU A 177 -5.10 15.30 13.26
N TRP A 178 -4.43 14.31 13.84
CA TRP A 178 -5.06 13.05 14.28
C TRP A 178 -6.18 13.25 15.32
N LEU A 179 -6.01 14.14 16.31
CA LEU A 179 -7.06 14.49 17.28
C LEU A 179 -8.26 15.22 16.65
N SER A 180 -8.08 15.85 15.48
CA SER A 180 -9.17 16.46 14.72
C SER A 180 -9.87 15.42 13.84
N ASP A 181 -9.09 14.58 13.15
CA ASP A 181 -9.58 13.58 12.20
C ASP A 181 -10.31 12.41 12.91
N GLN A 182 -9.98 12.10 14.17
CA GLN A 182 -10.71 11.13 15.01
C GLN A 182 -11.97 11.73 15.68
N GLY A 183 -12.14 13.06 15.65
CA GLY A 183 -13.02 13.78 16.56
C GLY A 183 -12.60 13.67 18.03
N CYS A 184 -13.32 14.36 18.92
CA CYS A 184 -13.04 14.35 20.37
C CYS A 184 -13.50 13.04 21.08
N VAL A 185 -13.51 11.91 20.38
CA VAL A 185 -14.00 10.60 20.89
C VAL A 185 -12.91 9.91 21.73
N ILE A 186 -12.45 10.59 22.78
CA ILE A 186 -11.66 9.99 23.86
C ILE A 186 -12.66 9.63 24.98
N THR A 187 -13.54 8.67 24.69
CA THR A 187 -14.63 8.26 25.57
C THR A 187 -14.14 7.32 26.67
N LYS A 188 -13.55 7.91 27.72
CA LYS A 188 -13.13 7.32 29.00
C LYS A 188 -12.00 6.26 28.94
N PRO A 189 -11.18 6.12 30.00
CA PRO A 189 -10.27 4.99 30.18
C PRO A 189 -11.05 3.74 30.63
N GLY A 190 -11.95 3.23 29.78
CA GLY A 190 -12.64 1.96 29.97
C GLY A 190 -11.79 0.79 29.47
N GLY A 191 -11.60 -0.24 30.29
CA GLY A 191 -10.71 -1.36 29.98
C GLY A 191 -11.18 -2.23 28.81
N SER A 192 -10.60 -2.01 27.63
CA SER A 192 -10.60 -2.97 26.52
C SER A 192 -9.16 -3.45 26.28
N LYS A 193 -8.97 -4.74 26.02
CA LYS A 193 -7.64 -5.38 26.09
C LYS A 193 -6.68 -5.02 24.95
N ASP A 194 -7.18 -4.47 23.85
CA ASP A 194 -6.46 -4.42 22.57
C ASP A 194 -6.05 -3.00 22.10
N PHE A 195 -6.04 -2.00 23.00
CA PHE A 195 -5.45 -0.70 22.68
C PHE A 195 -3.93 -0.74 22.70
N ASP A 196 -3.39 -1.25 21.60
CA ASP A 196 -1.95 -1.30 21.31
C ASP A 196 -1.41 0.14 21.16
N GLY A 197 -0.92 0.69 22.28
CA GLY A 197 -0.73 2.13 22.51
C GLY A 197 -0.04 2.93 21.40
N VAL A 198 -0.47 4.17 21.25
CA VAL A 198 -0.08 5.12 20.20
C VAL A 198 1.25 5.84 20.49
N SER A 199 1.88 6.41 19.46
CA SER A 199 3.08 7.23 19.65
C SER A 199 2.74 8.64 20.14
N ARG A 200 3.53 9.15 21.10
CA ARG A 200 3.47 10.58 21.51
C ARG A 200 3.84 11.58 20.41
N THR A 201 4.49 11.14 19.32
CA THR A 201 4.98 12.04 18.24
C THR A 201 4.30 11.83 16.89
N ASP A 202 3.73 10.65 16.66
CA ASP A 202 2.97 10.33 15.44
C ASP A 202 1.88 9.26 15.74
N PRO A 203 0.72 9.65 16.30
CA PRO A 203 -0.29 8.70 16.77
C PRO A 203 -1.07 8.00 15.66
N ALA A 204 -0.96 8.46 14.41
CA ALA A 204 -1.55 7.79 13.25
C ALA A 204 -0.72 6.57 12.79
N ALA A 205 0.54 6.45 13.20
CA ALA A 205 1.38 5.30 12.88
C ALA A 205 0.97 4.08 13.72
N ALA A 206 0.69 2.93 13.08
CA ALA A 206 0.31 1.72 13.81
C ALA A 206 1.53 1.05 14.46
N TRP A 207 1.32 0.48 15.65
CA TRP A 207 2.28 -0.45 16.25
C TRP A 207 2.28 -1.77 15.48
N SER A 208 3.45 -2.27 15.09
CA SER A 208 3.57 -3.51 14.31
C SER A 208 4.86 -4.27 14.59
N ALA A 209 4.75 -5.58 14.81
CA ALA A 209 5.88 -6.50 15.02
C ALA A 209 6.41 -7.15 13.72
N ARG A 210 5.84 -6.80 12.55
CA ARG A 210 6.24 -7.34 11.24
C ARG A 210 7.76 -7.31 10.94
N PRO A 211 8.54 -6.27 11.30
CA PRO A 211 10.00 -6.25 11.10
C PRO A 211 10.78 -6.94 12.25
N GLY A 212 10.19 -7.92 12.94
CA GLY A 212 10.77 -8.62 14.09
C GLY A 212 10.66 -7.80 15.38
N ARG A 213 11.46 -6.74 15.52
CA ARG A 213 11.31 -5.81 16.66
C ARG A 213 10.14 -4.87 16.40
N ALA A 214 9.18 -4.81 17.33
CA ALA A 214 8.02 -3.95 17.17
C ALA A 214 8.40 -2.46 17.04
N ARG A 215 7.79 -1.79 16.05
CA ARG A 215 7.97 -0.37 15.71
C ARG A 215 6.63 0.27 15.36
N PHE A 216 6.60 1.60 15.37
CA PHE A 216 5.52 2.37 14.75
C PHE A 216 5.76 2.49 13.24
N GLY A 217 4.72 2.35 12.42
CA GLY A 217 4.85 2.47 10.97
C GLY A 217 3.54 2.48 10.20
N TYR A 218 3.70 2.62 8.89
CA TYR A 218 2.64 2.70 7.88
C TYR A 218 2.83 1.61 6.85
N ALA A 219 1.74 1.18 6.21
CA ALA A 219 1.80 0.34 5.03
C ALA A 219 1.85 1.23 3.78
N LEU A 220 2.92 1.08 2.99
CA LEU A 220 2.92 1.45 1.58
C LEU A 220 2.15 0.37 0.83
N ASN A 221 0.86 0.61 0.62
CA ASN A 221 0.04 -0.20 -0.27
C ASN A 221 0.31 0.24 -1.72
N ALA A 222 0.43 -0.72 -2.64
CA ALA A 222 0.71 -0.41 -4.05
C ALA A 222 -0.04 -1.33 -5.01
N LEU A 223 -0.63 -0.72 -6.05
CA LEU A 223 -1.21 -1.38 -7.20
C LEU A 223 -0.26 -1.23 -8.40
N VAL A 224 0.24 -2.34 -8.94
CA VAL A 224 1.29 -2.36 -9.97
C VAL A 224 0.87 -3.21 -11.18
N ASP A 225 1.03 -2.67 -12.39
CA ASP A 225 0.93 -3.46 -13.62
C ASP A 225 2.17 -4.37 -13.75
N THR A 226 2.00 -5.66 -13.49
CA THR A 226 3.12 -6.59 -13.30
C THR A 226 4.04 -6.80 -14.51
N PRO A 227 3.58 -6.72 -15.79
CA PRO A 227 4.48 -6.86 -16.95
C PRO A 227 5.41 -5.66 -17.15
N SER A 228 5.06 -4.48 -16.63
CA SER A 228 5.82 -3.23 -16.81
C SER A 228 6.58 -2.80 -15.55
N GLY A 229 6.01 -3.07 -14.37
CA GLY A 229 6.45 -2.55 -13.08
C GLY A 229 6.02 -1.12 -12.81
N VAL A 230 5.12 -0.55 -13.61
CA VAL A 230 4.51 0.77 -13.39
C VAL A 230 3.57 0.69 -12.19
N ALA A 231 3.71 1.59 -11.23
CA ALA A 231 2.73 1.78 -10.18
C ALA A 231 1.56 2.60 -10.75
N LEU A 232 0.38 2.00 -10.72
CA LEU A 232 -0.88 2.61 -11.15
C LEU A 232 -1.47 3.43 -10.01
N ASP A 233 -1.33 2.92 -8.78
CA ASP A 233 -1.73 3.64 -7.58
C ASP A 233 -0.90 3.24 -6.34
N VAL A 234 -0.87 4.13 -5.36
CA VAL A 234 -0.37 3.91 -4.01
C VAL A 234 -1.29 4.56 -2.98
N GLU A 235 -1.43 3.90 -1.83
CA GLU A 235 -2.26 4.36 -0.72
C GLU A 235 -1.52 4.21 0.61
N ALA A 236 -1.58 5.24 1.44
CA ALA A 236 -0.96 5.22 2.76
C ALA A 236 -1.99 4.83 3.81
N THR A 237 -1.75 3.73 4.52
CA THR A 237 -2.52 3.37 5.71
C THR A 237 -1.59 3.20 6.90
N PRO A 238 -2.09 3.31 8.15
CA PRO A 238 -1.43 2.68 9.27
C PRO A 238 -1.16 1.19 8.96
N ALA A 239 -0.10 0.61 9.53
CA ALA A 239 0.36 -0.76 9.22
C ALA A 239 -0.52 -1.87 9.83
N ARG A 240 -1.82 -1.86 9.53
CA ARG A 240 -2.85 -2.78 10.01
C ARG A 240 -3.48 -3.54 8.83
N PHE A 241 -3.68 -4.85 9.03
CA PHE A 241 -4.10 -5.78 7.99
C PHE A 241 -5.48 -5.47 7.36
N ALA A 242 -6.44 -4.97 8.12
CA ALA A 242 -7.76 -4.61 7.58
C ALA A 242 -7.64 -3.41 6.62
N GLU A 243 -6.96 -2.36 7.08
CA GLU A 243 -6.74 -1.11 6.34
C GLU A 243 -5.92 -1.36 5.06
N GLU A 244 -4.98 -2.30 5.07
CA GLU A 244 -4.23 -2.76 3.88
C GLU A 244 -5.13 -3.45 2.81
N VAL A 245 -6.20 -4.13 3.24
CA VAL A 245 -7.18 -4.77 2.33
C VAL A 245 -8.15 -3.74 1.76
N ASP A 246 -8.61 -2.78 2.57
CA ASP A 246 -9.48 -1.69 2.12
C ASP A 246 -8.76 -0.71 1.19
N ALA A 247 -7.48 -0.40 1.46
CA ALA A 247 -6.62 0.31 0.52
C ALA A 247 -6.50 -0.40 -0.83
N GLY A 248 -6.51 -1.74 -0.85
CA GLY A 248 -6.56 -2.53 -2.07
C GLY A 248 -7.83 -2.33 -2.92
N ARG A 249 -8.95 -1.96 -2.29
CA ARG A 249 -10.21 -1.62 -2.98
C ARG A 249 -10.13 -0.21 -3.57
N VAL A 250 -9.80 0.76 -2.72
CA VAL A 250 -9.65 2.18 -3.09
C VAL A 250 -8.69 2.36 -4.26
N MET A 251 -7.56 1.63 -4.27
CA MET A 251 -6.61 1.69 -5.39
C MET A 251 -7.15 1.13 -6.71
N LEU A 252 -8.04 0.13 -6.67
CA LEU A 252 -8.67 -0.43 -7.88
C LEU A 252 -9.76 0.50 -8.41
N GLU A 253 -10.66 0.98 -7.54
CA GLU A 253 -11.70 1.98 -7.89
C GLU A 253 -11.07 3.24 -8.47
N ARG A 254 -10.13 3.86 -7.74
CA ARG A 254 -9.45 5.08 -8.19
C ARG A 254 -8.65 4.88 -9.48
N SER A 255 -8.16 3.67 -9.76
CA SER A 255 -7.48 3.38 -11.04
C SER A 255 -8.45 3.19 -12.21
N ALA A 256 -9.66 2.67 -11.97
CA ALA A 256 -10.72 2.66 -12.96
C ALA A 256 -11.16 4.10 -13.26
N ASP A 257 -11.56 4.85 -12.23
CA ASP A 257 -12.08 6.22 -12.33
C ASP A 257 -11.09 7.21 -13.00
N ARG A 258 -9.80 7.09 -12.70
CA ARG A 258 -8.76 8.02 -13.18
C ARG A 258 -8.15 7.65 -14.52
N PHE A 259 -8.18 6.37 -14.91
CA PHE A 259 -7.36 5.85 -16.01
C PHE A 259 -8.04 4.81 -16.92
N ASP A 260 -9.33 4.49 -16.74
CA ASP A 260 -10.03 3.37 -17.43
C ASP A 260 -9.31 2.01 -17.24
N TYR A 261 -8.62 1.85 -16.10
CA TYR A 261 -7.78 0.68 -15.85
C TYR A 261 -8.57 -0.50 -15.26
N HIS A 262 -9.08 -1.37 -16.13
CA HIS A 262 -9.78 -2.61 -15.75
C HIS A 262 -8.89 -3.86 -15.93
N PRO A 263 -8.19 -4.35 -14.88
CA PRO A 263 -7.28 -5.48 -15.00
C PRO A 263 -8.02 -6.81 -15.08
N LYS A 264 -7.74 -7.62 -16.12
CA LYS A 264 -8.37 -8.95 -16.26
C LYS A 264 -8.05 -9.93 -15.12
N ARG A 265 -6.94 -9.73 -14.40
CA ARG A 265 -6.49 -10.54 -13.27
C ARG A 265 -5.82 -9.65 -12.23
N VAL A 266 -6.14 -9.88 -10.95
CA VAL A 266 -5.50 -9.25 -9.78
C VAL A 266 -4.81 -10.34 -8.97
N ALA A 267 -3.49 -10.21 -8.77
CA ALA A 267 -2.70 -11.12 -7.94
C ALA A 267 -2.26 -10.45 -6.64
N ALA A 268 -2.48 -11.11 -5.50
CA ALA A 268 -2.14 -10.58 -4.19
C ALA A 268 -1.67 -11.70 -3.26
N ASP A 269 -1.09 -11.35 -2.12
CA ASP A 269 -0.77 -12.35 -1.08
C ASP A 269 -2.05 -12.93 -0.45
N LYS A 270 -1.92 -14.09 0.21
CA LYS A 270 -2.97 -14.74 1.00
C LYS A 270 -3.67 -13.80 1.99
N ALA A 271 -2.99 -12.73 2.45
CA ALA A 271 -3.60 -11.64 3.21
C ALA A 271 -4.93 -11.12 2.60
N TYR A 272 -4.98 -10.97 1.28
CA TYR A 272 -6.14 -10.44 0.55
C TYR A 272 -7.21 -11.51 0.25
N GLY A 273 -7.00 -12.77 0.66
CA GLY A 273 -7.90 -13.91 0.40
C GLY A 273 -9.18 -13.95 1.24
N SER A 274 -9.70 -12.78 1.65
CA SER A 274 -10.96 -12.64 2.39
C SER A 274 -12.17 -12.71 1.44
N ALA A 275 -13.33 -13.15 1.93
CA ALA A 275 -14.51 -13.35 1.09
C ALA A 275 -14.97 -12.03 0.41
N GLY A 276 -15.06 -10.95 1.19
CA GLY A 276 -15.46 -9.63 0.70
C GLY A 276 -14.44 -8.92 -0.21
N PHE A 277 -13.16 -9.31 -0.21
CA PHE A 277 -12.19 -8.79 -1.17
C PHE A 277 -12.19 -9.60 -2.47
N LEU A 278 -12.31 -10.93 -2.37
CA LEU A 278 -12.45 -11.82 -3.54
C LEU A 278 -13.73 -11.54 -4.34
N GLY A 279 -14.85 -11.29 -3.64
CA GLY A 279 -16.10 -10.82 -4.25
C GLY A 279 -15.92 -9.49 -4.98
N PHE A 280 -15.41 -8.46 -4.29
CA PHE A 280 -15.12 -7.17 -4.89
C PHE A 280 -14.26 -7.25 -6.18
N VAL A 281 -13.21 -8.08 -6.17
CA VAL A 281 -12.35 -8.28 -7.37
C VAL A 281 -13.14 -8.92 -8.53
N ARG A 282 -14.00 -9.91 -8.24
CA ARG A 282 -14.94 -10.51 -9.24
C ARG A 282 -15.91 -9.46 -9.77
N ASP A 283 -16.45 -8.61 -8.91
CA ASP A 283 -17.47 -7.61 -9.26
C ASP A 283 -16.90 -6.47 -10.12
N GLN A 284 -15.62 -6.16 -9.95
CA GLN A 284 -14.82 -5.32 -10.85
C GLN A 284 -14.46 -6.01 -12.19
N GLY A 285 -15.05 -7.18 -12.49
CA GLY A 285 -14.83 -7.95 -13.72
C GLY A 285 -13.48 -8.67 -13.79
N ALA A 286 -12.72 -8.74 -12.69
CA ALA A 286 -11.37 -9.28 -12.65
C ALA A 286 -11.33 -10.68 -12.01
N ILE A 287 -10.43 -11.54 -12.50
CA ILE A 287 -10.24 -12.87 -11.90
C ILE A 287 -9.29 -12.77 -10.70
N PRO A 288 -9.69 -13.17 -9.48
CA PRO A 288 -8.86 -13.09 -8.28
C PRO A 288 -7.80 -14.21 -8.24
N HIS A 289 -6.57 -13.90 -8.61
CA HIS A 289 -5.41 -14.78 -8.47
C HIS A 289 -4.78 -14.65 -7.08
N ILE A 290 -5.57 -14.94 -6.05
CA ILE A 290 -5.26 -14.68 -4.64
C ILE A 290 -5.46 -15.97 -3.84
N PRO A 291 -4.48 -16.43 -3.02
CA PRO A 291 -4.67 -17.62 -2.18
C PRO A 291 -5.76 -17.39 -1.13
N VAL A 292 -6.76 -18.27 -1.09
CA VAL A 292 -7.91 -18.13 -0.17
C VAL A 292 -7.49 -18.28 1.30
N ILE A 293 -7.96 -17.40 2.18
CA ILE A 293 -7.88 -17.60 3.64
C ILE A 293 -8.91 -18.67 3.99
N ASP A 294 -8.43 -19.88 4.24
CA ASP A 294 -9.28 -21.03 4.55
C ASP A 294 -8.95 -21.62 5.93
N ARG A 295 -10.00 -21.94 6.69
CA ARG A 295 -9.98 -22.60 8.00
C ARG A 295 -10.75 -23.94 7.99
N THR A 296 -11.33 -24.33 6.85
CA THR A 296 -12.25 -25.49 6.75
C THR A 296 -11.65 -26.84 7.12
N GLN A 297 -10.31 -27.00 7.10
CA GLN A 297 -9.65 -28.24 7.53
C GLN A 297 -9.71 -28.47 9.06
N GLN A 298 -10.10 -27.49 9.87
CA GLN A 298 -10.22 -27.62 11.33
C GLN A 298 -11.50 -28.37 11.79
N THR A 299 -11.93 -29.42 11.08
CA THR A 299 -13.21 -30.12 11.34
C THR A 299 -13.22 -31.02 12.58
N LYS A 300 -12.09 -31.22 13.25
CA LYS A 300 -11.92 -32.16 14.39
C LYS A 300 -12.45 -33.57 14.08
N GLY A 301 -12.13 -34.09 12.89
CA GLY A 301 -12.53 -35.43 12.43
C GLY A 301 -13.98 -35.54 11.96
N LYS A 302 -14.67 -34.43 11.68
CA LYS A 302 -16.04 -34.41 11.13
C LYS A 302 -16.05 -34.11 9.63
N LEU A 303 -17.16 -34.46 8.97
CA LEU A 303 -17.38 -34.16 7.54
C LEU A 303 -17.16 -32.65 7.22
N PRO A 304 -16.36 -32.29 6.20
CA PRO A 304 -16.10 -30.91 5.78
C PRO A 304 -17.28 -30.28 5.03
N ARG A 305 -17.22 -28.97 4.69
CA ARG A 305 -18.24 -28.32 3.83
C ARG A 305 -18.33 -29.01 2.45
N THR A 306 -17.19 -29.44 1.90
CA THR A 306 -17.09 -30.11 0.59
C THR A 306 -17.78 -31.49 0.51
N ALA A 307 -18.25 -32.04 1.63
CA ALA A 307 -19.09 -33.25 1.64
C ALA A 307 -20.60 -32.94 1.49
N PHE A 308 -20.98 -31.68 1.32
CA PHE A 308 -22.35 -31.23 1.12
C PHE A 308 -22.41 -30.47 -0.20
N SER A 309 -23.38 -30.80 -1.06
CA SER A 309 -23.65 -30.00 -2.25
C SER A 309 -24.32 -28.69 -1.82
N TYR A 310 -24.10 -27.61 -2.56
CA TYR A 310 -24.82 -26.35 -2.42
C TYR A 310 -25.62 -26.10 -3.68
N ASP A 311 -26.89 -25.78 -3.52
CA ASP A 311 -27.80 -25.35 -4.58
C ASP A 311 -28.00 -23.84 -4.47
N CYS A 312 -27.71 -23.13 -5.55
CA CYS A 312 -27.88 -21.67 -5.62
C CYS A 312 -29.33 -21.25 -5.81
N ASP A 313 -30.17 -22.08 -6.44
CA ASP A 313 -31.52 -21.71 -6.86
C ASP A 313 -32.52 -21.84 -5.69
N THR A 314 -32.23 -22.72 -4.73
CA THR A 314 -33.03 -22.90 -3.50
C THR A 314 -32.38 -22.31 -2.23
N ASP A 315 -31.21 -21.67 -2.34
CA ASP A 315 -30.30 -21.31 -1.23
C ASP A 315 -30.24 -22.39 -0.13
N SER A 316 -29.79 -23.59 -0.50
CA SER A 316 -29.78 -24.73 0.40
C SER A 316 -28.55 -25.63 0.23
N PHE A 317 -28.25 -26.43 1.26
CA PHE A 317 -27.22 -27.46 1.17
C PHE A 317 -27.84 -28.85 1.23
N THR A 318 -27.39 -29.77 0.39
CA THR A 318 -27.81 -31.18 0.39
C THR A 318 -26.70 -32.06 0.97
N CYS A 319 -27.03 -32.88 1.97
CA CYS A 319 -26.08 -33.79 2.61
C CYS A 319 -25.84 -35.08 1.80
N PRO A 320 -24.83 -35.91 2.14
CA PRO A 320 -24.58 -37.19 1.45
C PRO A 320 -25.73 -38.21 1.44
N ILE A 321 -26.78 -38.00 2.25
CA ILE A 321 -27.98 -38.85 2.35
C ILE A 321 -29.19 -38.16 1.68
N GLY A 322 -28.97 -37.10 0.89
CA GLY A 322 -30.03 -36.37 0.17
C GLY A 322 -30.93 -35.48 1.04
N LYS A 323 -30.65 -35.33 2.34
CA LYS A 323 -31.41 -34.44 3.24
C LYS A 323 -30.94 -32.99 3.11
N VAL A 324 -31.90 -32.07 3.07
CA VAL A 324 -31.69 -30.63 2.83
C VAL A 324 -31.44 -29.88 4.15
N LEU A 325 -30.48 -28.95 4.12
CA LEU A 325 -30.18 -27.99 5.16
C LEU A 325 -30.59 -26.60 4.66
N ARG A 326 -31.62 -26.03 5.27
CA ARG A 326 -32.18 -24.72 4.89
C ARG A 326 -31.43 -23.58 5.56
N HIS A 327 -31.35 -22.42 4.89
CA HIS A 327 -30.91 -21.17 5.53
C HIS A 327 -31.83 -20.83 6.71
N TYR A 328 -31.26 -20.35 7.82
CA TYR A 328 -32.05 -19.99 9.02
C TYR A 328 -31.57 -18.74 9.76
N ALA A 329 -30.36 -18.23 9.49
CA ALA A 329 -29.86 -17.01 10.11
C ALA A 329 -28.72 -16.40 9.29
N PHE A 330 -28.85 -15.11 8.98
CA PHE A 330 -27.78 -14.25 8.47
C PHE A 330 -27.19 -13.41 9.61
N HIS A 331 -25.89 -13.09 9.54
CA HIS A 331 -25.22 -12.21 10.49
C HIS A 331 -24.49 -11.07 9.72
N PRO A 332 -25.16 -9.91 9.52
CA PRO A 332 -24.65 -8.84 8.66
C PRO A 332 -23.23 -8.36 8.98
N PRO A 333 -22.83 -8.13 10.26
CA PRO A 333 -21.49 -7.62 10.56
C PRO A 333 -20.31 -8.54 10.19
N THR A 334 -20.57 -9.76 9.73
CA THR A 334 -19.51 -10.72 9.35
C THR A 334 -19.74 -11.38 7.98
N GLY A 335 -20.83 -11.08 7.28
CA GLY A 335 -21.21 -11.78 6.05
C GLY A 335 -21.28 -13.30 6.22
N VAL A 336 -22.08 -13.75 7.20
CA VAL A 336 -22.19 -15.17 7.59
C VAL A 336 -23.64 -15.63 7.47
N HIS A 337 -23.89 -16.48 6.47
CA HIS A 337 -25.12 -17.25 6.32
C HIS A 337 -24.99 -18.58 7.07
N ARG A 338 -26.03 -18.98 7.81
CA ARG A 338 -26.09 -20.23 8.58
C ARG A 338 -27.22 -21.11 8.08
N TYR A 339 -26.89 -22.38 7.86
CA TYR A 339 -27.79 -23.40 7.31
C TYR A 339 -27.87 -24.57 8.28
N ALA A 340 -29.03 -25.21 8.41
CA ALA A 340 -29.18 -26.34 9.32
C ALA A 340 -30.18 -27.38 8.79
N ALA A 341 -29.88 -28.65 9.07
CA ALA A 341 -30.82 -29.76 8.86
C ALA A 341 -32.01 -29.66 9.83
N ASP A 342 -33.08 -30.42 9.56
CA ASP A 342 -34.02 -30.80 10.61
C ASP A 342 -33.29 -31.61 11.71
N ALA A 343 -33.75 -31.53 12.95
CA ALA A 343 -33.24 -32.36 14.04
C ALA A 343 -33.59 -33.84 13.81
N ARG A 344 -34.81 -34.11 13.33
CA ARG A 344 -35.38 -35.44 13.10
C ARG A 344 -34.57 -36.21 12.05
N ASP A 345 -34.26 -35.56 10.92
CA ASP A 345 -33.39 -36.10 9.86
C ASP A 345 -31.98 -36.44 10.35
N CYS A 346 -31.51 -35.78 11.42
CA CYS A 346 -30.20 -36.00 12.00
C CYS A 346 -30.18 -37.07 13.10
N GLU A 347 -31.32 -37.43 13.68
CA GLU A 347 -31.43 -38.25 14.91
C GLU A 347 -31.04 -39.71 14.66
N GLY A 348 -31.78 -40.40 13.77
CA GLY A 348 -31.48 -41.76 13.30
C GLY A 348 -30.44 -41.83 12.15
N CYS A 349 -29.72 -40.75 11.87
CA CYS A 349 -28.84 -40.67 10.70
C CYS A 349 -27.59 -41.58 10.84
N VAL A 350 -27.40 -42.53 9.92
CA VAL A 350 -26.24 -43.45 9.90
C VAL A 350 -24.89 -42.72 9.91
N LEU A 351 -24.77 -41.58 9.24
CA LEU A 351 -23.54 -40.76 9.24
C LEU A 351 -23.39 -39.85 10.48
N ARG A 352 -24.31 -39.85 11.46
CA ARG A 352 -24.31 -38.91 12.61
C ARG A 352 -22.97 -38.91 13.36
N LYS A 353 -22.39 -40.11 13.58
CA LYS A 353 -21.07 -40.28 14.23
C LYS A 353 -19.93 -39.55 13.49
N GLY A 354 -19.93 -39.52 12.16
CA GLY A 354 -18.97 -38.74 11.36
C GLY A 354 -19.41 -37.30 11.04
N CYS A 355 -20.70 -36.99 11.11
CA CYS A 355 -21.27 -35.74 10.63
C CYS A 355 -21.29 -34.61 11.68
N THR A 356 -21.73 -34.87 12.92
CA THR A 356 -21.89 -33.81 13.94
C THR A 356 -21.63 -34.34 15.36
N LYS A 357 -21.60 -33.44 16.35
CA LYS A 357 -21.81 -33.77 17.79
C LYS A 357 -23.06 -33.09 18.36
N ALA A 358 -23.60 -32.07 17.69
CA ALA A 358 -24.81 -31.36 18.13
C ALA A 358 -26.09 -32.07 17.64
N ARG A 359 -27.26 -31.68 18.19
CA ARG A 359 -28.57 -32.29 17.86
C ARG A 359 -28.82 -32.41 16.35
N ARG A 360 -28.46 -31.37 15.60
CA ARG A 360 -28.51 -31.29 14.12
C ARG A 360 -27.13 -30.95 13.55
N ARG A 361 -26.95 -31.12 12.23
CA ARG A 361 -25.80 -30.55 11.50
C ARG A 361 -26.11 -29.10 11.13
N THR A 362 -25.14 -28.23 11.38
CA THR A 362 -25.12 -26.82 10.93
C THR A 362 -23.97 -26.64 9.95
N LEU A 363 -24.16 -25.78 8.94
CA LEU A 363 -23.12 -25.29 8.03
C LEU A 363 -23.08 -23.75 8.04
N VAL A 364 -21.95 -23.22 7.61
CA VAL A 364 -21.72 -21.79 7.39
C VAL A 364 -21.28 -21.59 5.94
N ARG A 365 -21.86 -20.60 5.28
CA ARG A 365 -21.41 -20.02 4.01
C ARG A 365 -21.06 -18.55 4.26
N LEU A 366 -20.05 -18.04 3.59
CA LEU A 366 -19.71 -16.63 3.62
C LEU A 366 -20.35 -15.91 2.43
N ASP A 367 -20.62 -14.63 2.60
CA ASP A 367 -20.94 -13.73 1.48
C ASP A 367 -19.77 -13.79 0.48
N ASN A 368 -20.09 -13.99 -0.80
CA ASN A 368 -19.09 -14.23 -1.86
C ASN A 368 -18.22 -15.50 -1.67
N GLU A 369 -18.75 -16.56 -1.02
CA GLU A 369 -18.10 -17.89 -1.01
C GLU A 369 -17.97 -18.49 -2.43
N ASP A 370 -18.78 -18.08 -3.40
CA ASP A 370 -18.62 -18.43 -4.82
C ASP A 370 -17.34 -17.80 -5.43
N ALA A 371 -17.00 -16.55 -5.08
CA ALA A 371 -15.73 -15.94 -5.46
C ALA A 371 -14.52 -16.65 -4.78
N ARG A 372 -14.74 -17.23 -3.59
CA ARG A 372 -13.75 -18.12 -2.95
C ARG A 372 -13.63 -19.46 -3.68
N ASP A 373 -14.74 -20.04 -4.14
CA ASP A 373 -14.71 -21.28 -4.94
C ASP A 373 -14.09 -21.05 -6.34
N LEU A 374 -14.31 -19.89 -6.97
CA LEU A 374 -13.58 -19.44 -8.17
C LEU A 374 -12.07 -19.35 -7.92
N ALA A 375 -11.64 -18.69 -6.83
CA ALA A 375 -10.22 -18.61 -6.47
C ALA A 375 -9.60 -19.99 -6.15
N ARG A 376 -10.36 -20.91 -5.53
CA ARG A 376 -9.96 -22.32 -5.31
C ARG A 376 -9.82 -23.10 -6.62
N ALA A 377 -10.60 -22.78 -7.65
CA ALA A 377 -10.44 -23.35 -8.99
C ALA A 377 -9.18 -22.79 -9.68
N GLU A 378 -9.01 -21.47 -9.70
CA GLU A 378 -7.87 -20.81 -10.34
C GLU A 378 -6.52 -21.17 -9.71
N LEU A 379 -6.46 -21.41 -8.39
CA LEU A 379 -5.28 -21.94 -7.68
C LEU A 379 -4.63 -23.18 -8.34
N LYS A 380 -5.39 -23.95 -9.14
CA LYS A 380 -4.90 -25.12 -9.87
C LYS A 380 -4.34 -24.79 -11.27
N THR A 381 -4.65 -23.64 -11.85
CA THR A 381 -4.36 -23.33 -13.26
C THR A 381 -2.92 -22.89 -13.52
N GLY A 382 -2.50 -23.01 -14.79
CA GLY A 382 -1.24 -22.43 -15.25
C GLY A 382 -1.24 -20.90 -15.25
N LEU A 383 -2.42 -20.25 -15.30
CA LEU A 383 -2.57 -18.80 -15.31
C LEU A 383 -2.31 -18.22 -13.91
N PHE A 384 -2.82 -18.84 -12.84
CA PHE A 384 -2.46 -18.48 -11.47
C PHE A 384 -0.94 -18.59 -11.24
N LYS A 385 -0.33 -19.70 -11.64
CA LYS A 385 1.14 -19.91 -11.59
C LYS A 385 1.94 -18.93 -12.44
N ARG A 386 1.34 -18.31 -13.47
CA ARG A 386 1.94 -17.20 -14.23
C ARG A 386 1.80 -15.89 -13.46
N SER A 387 0.61 -15.53 -12.99
CA SER A 387 0.37 -14.28 -12.28
C SER A 387 1.15 -14.19 -10.97
N MET A 388 1.23 -15.25 -10.17
CA MET A 388 2.05 -15.26 -8.95
C MET A 388 3.56 -15.12 -9.21
N ARG A 389 4.06 -15.57 -10.38
CA ARG A 389 5.44 -15.29 -10.81
C ARG A 389 5.63 -13.85 -11.29
N LEU A 390 4.60 -13.23 -11.88
CA LEU A 390 4.61 -11.82 -12.28
C LEU A 390 4.41 -10.86 -11.10
N ARG A 391 3.76 -11.29 -10.02
CA ARG A 391 3.62 -10.57 -8.73
C ARG A 391 4.96 -10.04 -8.20
N ARG A 392 6.08 -10.70 -8.53
CA ARG A 392 7.47 -10.21 -8.34
C ARG A 392 7.73 -8.78 -8.84
N GLY A 393 6.85 -8.21 -9.68
CA GLY A 393 6.83 -6.78 -10.03
C GLY A 393 6.62 -5.85 -8.82
N VAL A 394 5.66 -6.14 -7.94
CA VAL A 394 5.41 -5.30 -6.74
C VAL A 394 6.48 -5.53 -5.66
N GLU A 395 6.98 -6.76 -5.52
CA GLU A 395 8.15 -7.08 -4.69
C GLU A 395 9.38 -6.26 -5.14
N ARG A 396 9.59 -6.12 -6.45
CA ARG A 396 10.65 -5.30 -7.06
C ARG A 396 10.40 -3.79 -6.89
N PHE A 397 9.15 -3.34 -6.90
CA PHE A 397 8.77 -1.95 -6.59
C PHE A 397 9.19 -1.62 -5.15
N PHE A 398 8.80 -2.43 -4.16
CA PHE A 398 9.22 -2.24 -2.76
C PHE A 398 10.73 -2.35 -2.56
N ALA A 399 11.40 -3.29 -3.24
CA ALA A 399 12.86 -3.43 -3.18
C ALA A 399 13.60 -2.19 -3.72
N ASN A 400 13.11 -1.57 -4.80
CA ASN A 400 13.67 -0.30 -5.29
C ASN A 400 13.33 0.86 -4.33
N ALA A 401 12.10 0.96 -3.82
CA ALA A 401 11.71 1.99 -2.86
C ALA A 401 12.61 1.99 -1.60
N LYS A 402 12.80 0.80 -0.99
CA LYS A 402 13.60 0.59 0.24
C LYS A 402 15.11 0.52 0.01
N GLY A 403 15.55 0.18 -1.20
CA GLY A 403 16.96 -0.01 -1.55
C GLY A 403 17.62 1.20 -2.22
N LYS A 404 16.87 1.98 -3.01
CA LYS A 404 17.39 3.07 -3.86
C LYS A 404 16.75 4.43 -3.62
N HIS A 405 15.54 4.47 -3.05
CA HIS A 405 14.77 5.72 -2.87
C HIS A 405 14.47 6.03 -1.40
N GLY A 406 15.23 5.44 -0.47
CA GLY A 406 15.25 5.81 0.95
C GLY A 406 14.05 5.34 1.80
N MET A 407 13.05 4.67 1.23
CA MET A 407 11.79 4.30 1.90
C MET A 407 11.91 3.16 2.94
N ARG A 408 12.97 3.13 3.75
CA ARG A 408 13.03 2.25 4.94
C ARG A 408 12.30 2.86 6.13
N ARG A 409 12.41 4.19 6.28
CA ARG A 409 11.81 4.98 7.35
C ARG A 409 11.38 6.34 6.79
N LEU A 410 10.19 6.79 7.15
CA LEU A 410 9.66 8.11 6.79
C LEU A 410 10.48 9.25 7.41
N HIS A 411 10.33 10.43 6.85
CA HIS A 411 10.89 11.70 7.32
C HIS A 411 9.77 12.66 7.75
N LEU A 412 8.58 12.47 7.18
CA LEU A 412 7.34 13.11 7.58
C LEU A 412 6.60 12.26 8.64
N ARG A 413 5.62 12.89 9.29
CA ARG A 413 4.78 12.30 10.35
C ARG A 413 3.32 12.60 10.08
N GLY A 414 2.43 11.73 10.55
CA GLY A 414 1.00 11.76 10.28
C GLY A 414 0.67 11.14 8.91
N ILE A 415 -0.54 10.63 8.77
CA ILE A 415 -0.98 9.87 7.60
C ILE A 415 -0.78 10.62 6.28
N ARG A 416 -1.10 11.92 6.25
CA ARG A 416 -0.89 12.82 5.09
C ARG A 416 0.60 12.94 4.71
N GLY A 417 1.50 12.91 5.70
CA GLY A 417 2.95 12.89 5.46
C GLY A 417 3.45 11.57 4.87
N ALA A 418 2.86 10.44 5.29
CA ALA A 418 3.15 9.14 4.67
C ALA A 418 2.67 9.11 3.21
N GLU A 419 1.44 9.58 2.94
CA GLU A 419 0.88 9.66 1.59
C GLU A 419 1.75 10.51 0.65
N GLU A 420 2.14 11.71 1.07
CA GLU A 420 3.06 12.58 0.33
C GLU A 420 4.35 11.84 -0.06
N GLU A 421 5.04 11.21 0.89
CA GLU A 421 6.29 10.48 0.60
C GLU A 421 6.09 9.27 -0.31
N PHE A 422 4.97 8.56 -0.18
CA PHE A 422 4.63 7.40 -0.99
C PHE A 422 4.35 7.80 -2.45
N LEU A 423 3.57 8.87 -2.65
CA LEU A 423 3.27 9.43 -3.97
C LEU A 423 4.53 9.95 -4.68
N ILE A 424 5.38 10.69 -3.97
CA ILE A 424 6.67 11.16 -4.51
C ILE A 424 7.55 9.95 -4.91
N CYS A 425 7.55 8.87 -4.13
CA CYS A 425 8.32 7.67 -4.43
C CYS A 425 7.77 6.89 -5.63
N ALA A 426 6.46 6.75 -5.74
CA ALA A 426 5.79 6.11 -6.88
C ALA A 426 6.00 6.90 -8.18
N ALA A 427 5.83 8.23 -8.13
CA ALA A 427 6.08 9.13 -9.26
C ALA A 427 7.54 9.06 -9.74
N VAL A 428 8.51 9.04 -8.81
CA VAL A 428 9.93 8.82 -9.16
C VAL A 428 10.14 7.46 -9.81
N MET A 429 9.55 6.37 -9.30
CA MET A 429 9.73 5.05 -9.92
C MET A 429 9.09 4.96 -11.33
N ASN A 430 7.94 5.60 -11.56
CA ASN A 430 7.33 5.71 -12.89
C ASN A 430 8.21 6.54 -13.84
N LEU A 431 8.72 7.70 -13.40
CA LEU A 431 9.71 8.49 -14.16
C LEU A 431 10.97 7.69 -14.49
N MET A 432 11.45 6.83 -13.57
CA MET A 432 12.59 5.93 -13.78
C MET A 432 12.28 4.74 -14.73
N ILE A 433 11.00 4.46 -15.01
CA ILE A 433 10.55 3.47 -16.02
C ILE A 433 10.42 4.11 -17.40
N LEU A 434 9.91 5.35 -17.46
CA LEU A 434 9.84 6.21 -18.64
C LEU A 434 11.26 6.53 -19.16
N ALA A 435 12.14 7.00 -18.28
CA ALA A 435 13.51 7.45 -18.57
C ALA A 435 14.52 6.34 -18.99
N ARG A 436 14.07 5.15 -19.40
CA ARG A 436 14.97 4.02 -19.77
C ARG A 436 15.52 4.19 -21.20
N PRO A 437 16.84 4.06 -21.45
CA PRO A 437 17.45 4.40 -22.74
C PRO A 437 16.83 3.66 -23.94
N GLN A 438 16.55 2.36 -23.77
CA GLN A 438 15.95 1.49 -24.80
C GLN A 438 14.55 1.93 -25.27
N ARG A 439 13.86 2.83 -24.54
CA ARG A 439 12.59 3.43 -24.97
C ARG A 439 12.79 4.71 -25.78
N LEU A 440 13.85 5.46 -25.47
CA LEU A 440 14.19 6.74 -26.07
C LEU A 440 14.89 6.58 -27.44
N THR A 441 15.30 5.36 -27.81
CA THR A 441 15.93 5.01 -29.10
C THR A 441 14.96 4.40 -30.12
N GLY A 442 13.65 4.57 -29.93
CA GLY A 442 12.66 4.44 -31.01
C GLY A 442 12.43 3.04 -31.60
N LYS A 443 12.91 1.95 -30.99
CA LYS A 443 12.50 0.58 -31.37
C LYS A 443 11.19 0.21 -30.68
N PRO A 444 10.03 0.23 -31.36
CA PRO A 444 8.78 -0.22 -30.75
C PRO A 444 8.87 -1.70 -30.42
N ARG A 445 8.37 -2.09 -29.24
CA ARG A 445 7.89 -3.47 -29.08
C ARG A 445 6.77 -3.67 -30.10
N ARG A 446 6.72 -4.82 -30.78
CA ARG A 446 5.62 -5.17 -31.70
C ARG A 446 4.30 -5.25 -30.93
N GLY A 447 3.62 -4.13 -30.79
CA GLY A 447 2.27 -4.04 -30.29
C GLY A 447 1.33 -4.72 -31.29
N ARG A 448 0.55 -5.70 -30.83
CA ARG A 448 -0.57 -6.22 -31.61
C ARG A 448 -1.67 -5.16 -31.58
N PRO A 449 -2.26 -4.74 -32.71
CA PRO A 449 -3.22 -3.62 -32.72
C PRO A 449 -4.37 -3.82 -31.73
N THR A 450 -4.65 -2.79 -30.95
CA THR A 450 -5.88 -2.67 -30.17
C THR A 450 -7.01 -2.34 -31.12
N ALA A 451 -7.89 -3.31 -31.35
CA ALA A 451 -9.12 -3.08 -32.11
C ALA A 451 -10.06 -2.19 -31.30
N HIS A 452 -10.15 -0.90 -31.67
CA HIS A 452 -11.23 -0.05 -31.19
C HIS A 452 -12.56 -0.50 -31.82
N PRO A 453 -13.66 -0.55 -31.07
CA PRO A 453 -14.98 -0.75 -31.64
C PRO A 453 -15.40 0.52 -32.40
N SER A 454 -15.79 0.39 -33.67
CA SER A 454 -16.46 1.46 -34.41
C SER A 454 -17.89 1.67 -33.87
N PRO A 455 -18.43 2.91 -33.89
CA PRO A 455 -19.81 3.15 -33.49
C PRO A 455 -20.79 2.38 -34.41
N ARG A 456 -21.80 1.73 -33.82
CA ARG A 456 -22.83 1.01 -34.57
C ARG A 456 -23.86 1.98 -35.15
N ALA A 457 -23.97 2.04 -36.48
CA ALA A 457 -25.10 2.68 -37.14
C ALA A 457 -26.36 1.80 -37.02
N CYS A 458 -27.53 2.43 -36.87
CA CYS A 458 -28.81 1.72 -36.69
C CYS A 458 -29.55 1.45 -38.02
N CYS A 459 -29.50 0.20 -38.47
CA CYS A 459 -30.54 -0.47 -39.27
C CYS A 459 -30.33 -2.00 -39.16
N GLY A 460 -31.34 -2.87 -39.30
CA GLY A 460 -32.76 -2.63 -39.55
C GLY A 460 -33.33 -3.75 -40.43
N LYS A 461 -34.36 -4.46 -39.95
CA LYS A 461 -35.13 -5.54 -40.63
C LYS A 461 -34.50 -6.95 -40.76
N SER A 462 -34.84 -7.79 -39.77
CA SER A 462 -35.63 -9.05 -39.91
C SER A 462 -35.14 -10.29 -40.70
N ARG A 463 -35.58 -11.48 -40.20
CA ARG A 463 -35.66 -12.83 -40.83
C ARG A 463 -34.29 -13.49 -41.16
N LEU A 464 -33.93 -14.63 -40.58
CA LEU A 464 -34.63 -15.93 -40.71
C LEU A 464 -34.41 -16.88 -39.52
N ARG A 465 -35.15 -18.00 -39.51
CA ARG A 465 -35.01 -19.13 -38.55
C ARG A 465 -34.19 -20.27 -39.16
N ALA A 466 -33.67 -21.13 -38.27
CA ALA A 466 -33.23 -22.51 -38.50
C ALA A 466 -32.02 -22.76 -39.43
N LEU A 467 -31.00 -23.42 -38.88
CA LEU A 467 -30.80 -24.85 -39.16
C LEU A 467 -30.07 -25.52 -37.99
N ARG A 468 -30.26 -26.83 -37.85
CA ARG A 468 -29.75 -27.67 -36.76
C ARG A 468 -29.39 -29.05 -37.34
N ASP A 469 -28.29 -29.61 -36.86
CA ASP A 469 -27.78 -30.98 -37.06
C ASP A 469 -27.31 -31.39 -38.50
N LYS A 470 -26.31 -32.29 -38.52
CA LYS A 470 -25.42 -32.79 -39.60
C LYS A 470 -24.03 -32.11 -39.61
N LEU A 471 -22.90 -32.83 -39.64
CA LEU A 471 -22.64 -34.28 -39.83
C LEU A 471 -21.63 -34.83 -38.81
N ALA A 472 -21.47 -36.16 -38.73
CA ALA A 472 -20.48 -36.88 -37.92
C ALA A 472 -19.94 -38.12 -38.67
N LEU A 473 -18.93 -38.81 -38.10
CA LEU A 473 -18.18 -39.98 -38.63
C LEU A 473 -17.27 -39.64 -39.83
N GLU A 474 -16.11 -40.26 -40.11
CA GLU A 474 -15.20 -41.28 -39.47
C GLU A 474 -13.79 -41.08 -40.13
N LEU A 475 -12.61 -41.64 -39.80
CA LEU A 475 -12.05 -42.71 -38.92
C LEU A 475 -10.89 -42.08 -38.06
N GLY A 476 -9.94 -42.74 -37.36
CA GLY A 476 -9.42 -44.12 -37.28
C GLY A 476 -8.08 -44.31 -38.04
N LYS A 477 -7.09 -45.13 -37.63
CA LYS A 477 -6.97 -46.11 -36.51
C LYS A 477 -5.50 -46.32 -36.07
N GLY A 478 -5.30 -46.82 -34.84
CA GLY A 478 -4.09 -47.53 -34.35
C GLY A 478 -2.91 -46.67 -33.88
N GLY A 479 -2.06 -47.05 -32.92
CA GLY A 479 -2.02 -48.18 -31.94
C GLY A 479 -1.08 -47.78 -30.78
N LYS A 480 -1.27 -48.18 -29.51
CA LYS A 480 -1.00 -49.52 -28.91
C LYS A 480 0.41 -50.05 -29.21
N ASP A 481 1.22 -50.49 -28.23
CA ASP A 481 1.12 -50.58 -26.75
C ASP A 481 2.56 -50.61 -26.16
N ALA A 482 2.76 -50.30 -24.86
CA ALA A 482 3.71 -51.00 -23.95
C ALA A 482 3.89 -50.29 -22.58
N LYS A 483 4.02 -51.09 -21.50
CA LYS A 483 4.49 -50.65 -20.17
C LYS A 483 6.02 -50.87 -20.04
N ARG A 484 6.68 -50.12 -19.15
CA ARG A 484 7.65 -50.69 -18.20
C ARG A 484 7.91 -49.76 -17.01
N GLU A 485 8.00 -50.36 -15.82
CA GLU A 485 8.51 -49.73 -14.60
C GLU A 485 10.01 -50.05 -14.48
N ALA A 486 10.79 -49.15 -13.86
CA ALA A 486 12.12 -49.45 -13.33
C ALA A 486 12.51 -48.41 -12.26
N SER A 487 13.06 -48.87 -11.13
CA SER A 487 13.41 -48.01 -9.99
C SER A 487 14.84 -48.25 -9.50
N VAL A 488 15.77 -47.42 -9.95
CA VAL A 488 17.17 -47.26 -9.46
C VAL A 488 17.55 -45.79 -9.68
N GLY A 489 18.36 -45.10 -8.88
CA GLY A 489 19.01 -45.48 -7.63
C GLY A 489 20.44 -44.95 -7.54
N SER A 490 20.62 -43.78 -6.89
CA SER A 490 21.91 -43.15 -6.53
C SER A 490 22.88 -42.73 -7.66
N ARG A 491 23.31 -41.45 -7.62
CA ARG A 491 24.71 -41.01 -7.41
C ARG A 491 24.81 -39.49 -7.65
N GLY A 492 25.55 -38.80 -6.79
CA GLY A 492 25.95 -37.41 -7.01
C GLY A 492 27.40 -37.35 -7.49
N VAL A 493 27.76 -36.27 -8.20
CA VAL A 493 29.14 -35.92 -8.55
C VAL A 493 29.27 -34.40 -8.44
N ASP A 494 30.21 -33.91 -7.64
CA ASP A 494 30.62 -32.50 -7.62
C ASP A 494 31.44 -32.16 -8.87
N LEU A 495 31.27 -30.95 -9.40
CA LEU A 495 32.28 -30.34 -10.27
C LEU A 495 32.65 -28.95 -9.73
N ARG A 496 33.93 -28.79 -9.42
CA ARG A 496 34.52 -27.57 -8.87
C ARG A 496 34.84 -26.53 -9.95
N ALA A 497 34.83 -25.28 -9.50
CA ALA A 497 35.66 -24.14 -9.93
C ALA A 497 36.42 -24.20 -11.28
N GLY A 498 36.13 -23.20 -12.13
CA GLY A 498 37.08 -22.63 -13.09
C GLY A 498 37.07 -21.10 -12.93
N ALA A 499 38.23 -20.44 -13.01
CA ALA A 499 38.38 -19.03 -12.63
C ALA A 499 39.14 -18.20 -13.67
N CYS A 500 38.68 -16.96 -13.89
CA CYS A 500 39.45 -15.78 -14.34
C CYS A 500 38.72 -14.56 -13.74
N GLN A 501 39.28 -13.73 -12.85
CA GLN A 501 40.53 -12.93 -12.84
C GLN A 501 40.38 -11.51 -13.41
N HIS A 502 40.84 -10.56 -12.57
CA HIS A 502 41.28 -9.18 -12.83
C HIS A 502 40.45 -8.20 -13.68
N LEU A 503 39.97 -7.14 -12.99
CA LEU A 503 40.46 -5.78 -13.24
C LEU A 503 40.41 -4.97 -11.93
N GLN A 504 41.40 -4.10 -11.70
CA GLN A 504 41.58 -3.32 -10.45
C GLN A 504 41.17 -1.85 -10.63
N ALA A 505 40.72 -1.21 -9.55
CA ALA A 505 40.86 0.22 -9.31
C ALA A 505 40.75 0.51 -7.80
N ASN A 506 41.63 1.35 -7.26
CA ASN A 506 41.74 1.63 -5.83
C ASN A 506 41.00 2.92 -5.43
N ALA A 507 40.46 2.96 -4.21
CA ALA A 507 40.25 4.21 -3.44
C ALA A 507 40.19 3.89 -1.94
N THR A 508 41.16 4.38 -1.18
CA THR A 508 41.32 4.12 0.27
C THR A 508 40.69 5.21 1.13
N PHE A 509 40.03 4.82 2.24
CA PHE A 509 39.93 5.65 3.45
C PHE A 509 40.07 4.74 4.70
N PRO A 510 40.64 5.24 5.81
CA PRO A 510 41.27 4.38 6.81
C PRO A 510 40.35 3.88 7.92
N GLU A 511 40.75 2.75 8.52
CA GLU A 511 40.16 2.20 9.72
C GLU A 511 40.56 2.98 10.99
N ARG A 512 39.78 2.80 12.06
CA ARG A 512 40.31 2.81 13.42
C ARG A 512 39.78 1.62 14.20
N LEU A 513 40.70 0.75 14.61
CA LEU A 513 40.56 -0.11 15.77
C LEU A 513 40.26 0.78 17.01
N GLY A 514 39.52 0.34 18.03
CA GLY A 514 38.92 -0.98 18.25
C GLY A 514 39.06 -1.35 19.73
N ARG A 515 38.11 -2.13 20.27
CA ARG A 515 38.32 -3.02 21.42
C ARG A 515 37.13 -3.97 21.58
N ASP A 516 37.48 -5.20 21.91
CA ASP A 516 36.57 -6.31 22.15
C ASP A 516 35.99 -6.26 23.57
N ASP A 517 34.85 -6.94 23.75
CA ASP A 517 34.57 -7.71 24.96
C ASP A 517 33.78 -8.96 24.54
N GLN A 518 34.37 -10.13 24.76
CA GLN A 518 33.69 -11.41 24.54
C GLN A 518 32.93 -11.80 25.82
N MET A 519 31.65 -12.12 25.71
CA MET A 519 30.92 -12.85 26.75
C MET A 519 30.04 -13.95 26.14
N SER A 520 29.88 -15.03 26.90
CA SER A 520 29.50 -16.35 26.42
C SER A 520 28.00 -16.57 26.22
N GLU A 521 27.67 -17.53 25.34
CA GLU A 521 26.35 -18.15 25.32
C GLU A 521 26.12 -18.94 26.62
N VAL A 522 24.98 -18.71 27.27
CA VAL A 522 24.50 -19.51 28.41
C VAL A 522 23.09 -19.97 28.11
N ALA A 523 22.86 -21.27 28.15
CA ALA A 523 21.57 -21.87 27.83
C ALA A 523 20.48 -21.48 28.84
N SER A 524 19.26 -21.26 28.34
CA SER A 524 18.10 -20.89 29.16
C SER A 524 17.66 -22.04 30.07
N LYS A 525 17.76 -21.86 31.38
CA LYS A 525 16.98 -22.67 32.35
C LYS A 525 15.57 -22.09 32.49
N ALA A 526 14.58 -22.96 32.44
CA ALA A 526 13.23 -22.63 32.91
C ALA A 526 13.22 -22.55 34.44
N VAL A 527 12.39 -21.66 34.99
CA VAL A 527 12.02 -21.60 36.40
C VAL A 527 10.52 -21.40 36.43
N GLU A 528 9.81 -22.32 37.06
CA GLU A 528 8.36 -22.25 37.29
C GLU A 528 8.07 -21.77 38.73
N LEU A 529 6.78 -21.76 39.08
CA LEU A 529 6.19 -21.51 40.39
C LEU A 529 6.06 -20.03 40.83
N PRO A 530 5.00 -19.67 41.59
CA PRO A 530 3.68 -20.31 41.70
C PRO A 530 2.51 -19.34 41.44
N GLU A 531 1.29 -19.89 41.41
CA GLU A 531 0.05 -19.11 41.56
C GLU A 531 -0.18 -18.76 43.06
N ASP A 532 -1.28 -18.06 43.35
CA ASP A 532 -1.78 -17.69 44.69
C ASP A 532 -0.92 -16.74 45.57
N GLN A 533 -1.21 -15.43 45.47
CA GLN A 533 -1.87 -14.68 46.56
C GLN A 533 -2.28 -13.25 46.15
N CYS A 534 -3.22 -12.65 46.89
CA CYS A 534 -3.82 -11.34 46.59
C CYS A 534 -3.93 -10.45 47.85
N ILE A 535 -4.22 -9.15 47.62
CA ILE A 535 -4.75 -8.14 48.57
C ILE A 535 -3.72 -7.26 49.33
N ALA A 536 -4.05 -5.96 49.37
CA ALA A 536 -3.54 -4.85 50.22
C ALA A 536 -2.10 -4.33 50.01
N GLY A 537 -1.90 -3.02 50.25
CA GLY A 537 -0.58 -2.37 50.14
C GLY A 537 -0.50 -0.85 49.98
N LEU A 538 -1.60 -0.09 50.07
CA LEU A 538 -1.54 1.39 50.05
C LEU A 538 -0.99 1.93 51.38
N GLN A 539 0.29 2.34 51.43
CA GLN A 539 0.85 3.48 52.21
C GLN A 539 2.39 3.38 52.37
N ARG A 540 3.12 4.28 51.69
CA ARG A 540 4.48 4.84 51.94
C ARG A 540 5.01 5.42 50.60
N LEU A 541 5.62 6.61 50.51
CA LEU A 541 5.95 7.63 51.51
C LEU A 541 5.48 9.04 51.09
N GLN A 542 5.15 9.88 52.08
CA GLN A 542 5.23 11.34 51.99
C GLN A 542 6.25 11.82 53.03
N THR A 543 7.50 12.12 52.62
CA THR A 543 8.49 12.75 53.51
C THR A 543 9.56 13.52 52.73
N SER A 544 9.21 14.70 52.20
CA SER A 544 10.16 15.80 52.05
C SER A 544 9.48 17.17 52.08
N ARG A 545 9.84 17.94 53.11
CA ARG A 545 9.66 19.40 53.20
C ARG A 545 10.74 20.07 52.29
N GLN A 546 10.71 21.35 51.93
CA GLN A 546 9.87 22.47 52.37
C GLN A 546 9.77 23.57 51.27
N ALA A 547 8.89 24.54 51.50
CA ALA A 547 8.52 25.64 50.60
C ALA A 547 9.64 26.60 50.16
N ARG A 548 9.40 27.33 49.06
CA ARG A 548 9.61 28.80 49.03
C ARG A 548 8.77 29.55 47.98
N ALA A 549 8.30 30.74 48.40
CA ALA A 549 7.91 31.93 47.65
C ALA A 549 6.98 31.82 46.40
N SER A 550 5.80 32.44 46.52
CA SER A 550 4.91 32.83 45.42
C SER A 550 5.30 34.17 44.80
N ILE A 551 5.14 34.32 43.47
CA ILE A 551 4.98 35.62 42.81
C ILE A 551 3.80 35.52 41.83
N VAL A 552 2.89 36.50 41.86
CA VAL A 552 1.74 36.63 40.95
C VAL A 552 1.76 38.03 40.33
N PRO A 553 1.78 38.16 39.00
CA PRO A 553 1.30 39.34 38.29
C PRO A 553 -0.17 39.16 37.87
N THR A 554 -0.97 40.22 37.99
CA THR A 554 -2.41 40.22 37.67
C THR A 554 -2.74 41.05 36.42
N ARG A 555 -4.03 41.03 36.03
CA ARG A 555 -4.67 41.78 34.92
C ARG A 555 -4.53 41.13 33.53
N ARG A 556 -5.54 41.18 32.65
CA ARG A 556 -6.97 41.56 32.80
C ARG A 556 -7.72 40.94 31.60
N GLU A 557 -8.80 40.21 31.83
CA GLU A 557 -9.73 39.84 30.75
C GLU A 557 -10.97 40.75 30.78
N VAL A 558 -11.43 41.17 29.62
CA VAL A 558 -12.66 41.98 29.45
C VAL A 558 -13.75 41.06 28.94
N PHE A 559 -14.73 40.76 29.80
CA PHE A 559 -15.90 39.97 29.42
C PHE A 559 -16.91 40.84 28.66
N ILE A 560 -17.16 40.50 27.40
CA ILE A 560 -18.37 40.89 26.67
C ILE A 560 -19.31 39.68 26.72
N ASN A 561 -20.54 39.87 27.23
CA ASN A 561 -21.44 38.77 27.56
C ASN A 561 -22.76 38.85 26.76
N PRO A 562 -22.89 38.12 25.63
CA PRO A 562 -24.08 38.16 24.79
C PRO A 562 -25.00 36.95 25.02
N ARG A 563 -26.00 37.07 25.90
CA ARG A 563 -27.28 36.33 25.82
C ARG A 563 -28.30 36.75 26.90
N ARG A 564 -29.39 37.37 26.46
CA ARG A 564 -30.76 36.92 26.76
C ARG A 564 -31.73 37.55 25.76
N ILE A 565 -32.11 36.77 24.74
CA ILE A 565 -33.35 37.02 24.01
C ILE A 565 -34.46 36.41 24.86
N ASN A 566 -35.52 37.18 25.10
CA ASN A 566 -36.86 36.69 25.40
C ASN A 566 -37.85 37.77 24.96
N ALA A 567 -39.01 37.37 24.46
CA ALA A 567 -40.17 38.25 24.40
C ALA A 567 -40.69 38.52 25.82
N GLY A 568 -41.42 39.60 26.11
CA GLY A 568 -41.90 40.65 25.20
C GLY A 568 -43.39 40.88 25.41
N SER A 569 -43.75 42.07 25.90
CA SER A 569 -45.11 42.51 26.19
C SER A 569 -45.09 44.01 26.46
N GLU A 570 -46.01 44.74 25.82
CA GLU A 570 -46.25 46.20 25.94
C GLU A 570 -45.14 47.12 25.40
#